data_AF-A0A926P8N0-F1
#
_entry.id   AF-A0A926P8N0-F1
#
_cell.length_a   1.000
_cell.length_b   1.000
_cell.length_c   1.000
_cell.angle_alpha   90.00
_cell.angle_beta   90.00
_cell.angle_gamma   90.00
#
_symmetry.space_group_name_H-M   'P 1'
#
loop_
_entity.id
_entity.type
_entity.pdbx_description
1 polymer ?
#
loop_
_entity_poly.entity_id
_entity_poly.type
_entity_poly.pdbx_seq_one_letter_code
_entity_poly.pdbx_strand_id
1 'polypeptide(L)'
;MSWESFVSSRLPLLNLPDEVIEALRQGQIEYTKAQAIARLKDTQARQALLFEAIQENLSLKEILERIRLQRKPQEKPQSLKTLFKETSNRLQKAKFWDNPEKQQVLEKLLKQMEALLAEE
;
A
#
# COMPACT_ATOMS: atom_id res chain seq x y z
N MET A 1 -8.89 12.12 -36.13
CA MET A 1 -8.10 11.43 -35.09
C MET A 1 -6.72 11.18 -35.65
N SER A 2 -5.66 11.49 -34.90
CA SER A 2 -4.29 11.08 -35.28
C SER A 2 -4.02 9.66 -34.78
N TRP A 3 -3.04 8.98 -35.39
CA TRP A 3 -2.61 7.65 -34.97
C TRP A 3 -2.10 7.66 -33.51
N GLU A 4 -1.45 8.75 -33.05
CA GLU A 4 -0.98 8.86 -31.66
C GLU A 4 -2.15 8.85 -30.67
N SER A 5 -3.26 9.52 -31.02
CA SER A 5 -4.46 9.56 -30.18
C SER A 5 -5.11 8.17 -30.09
N PHE A 6 -5.13 7.42 -31.20
CA PHE A 6 -5.63 6.04 -31.19
C PHE A 6 -4.79 5.12 -30.29
N VAL A 7 -3.45 5.20 -30.41
CA VAL A 7 -2.52 4.39 -29.62
C VAL A 7 -2.59 4.71 -28.13
N SER A 8 -2.68 5.99 -27.76
CA SER A 8 -2.70 6.40 -26.35
C SER A 8 -4.04 6.16 -25.66
N SER A 9 -5.16 6.16 -26.39
CA SER A 9 -6.50 6.09 -25.78
C SER A 9 -7.26 4.78 -26.02
N ARG A 10 -7.08 4.14 -27.19
CA ARG A 10 -7.84 2.94 -27.57
C ARG A 10 -7.07 1.65 -27.32
N LEU A 11 -5.77 1.64 -27.57
CA LEU A 11 -4.92 0.48 -27.34
C LEU A 11 -4.94 -0.02 -25.88
N PRO A 12 -4.92 0.86 -24.86
CA PRO A 12 -5.05 0.44 -23.46
C PRO A 12 -6.39 -0.22 -23.13
N LEU A 13 -7.46 0.06 -23.88
CA LEU A 13 -8.77 -0.57 -23.67
C LEU A 13 -8.75 -2.06 -23.97
N LEU A 14 -7.94 -2.49 -24.94
CA LEU A 14 -7.83 -3.88 -25.34
C LEU A 14 -7.18 -4.77 -24.26
N ASN A 15 -6.45 -4.15 -23.33
CA ASN A 15 -5.75 -4.85 -22.25
C ASN A 15 -6.46 -4.71 -20.89
N LEU A 16 -7.71 -4.24 -20.88
CA LEU A 16 -8.50 -4.18 -19.66
C LEU A 16 -9.00 -5.58 -19.28
N PRO A 17 -9.05 -5.92 -17.98
CA PRO A 17 -9.71 -7.12 -17.50
C PRO A 17 -11.19 -7.15 -17.94
N ASP A 18 -11.72 -8.34 -18.21
CA ASP A 18 -13.06 -8.55 -18.78
C ASP A 18 -14.16 -7.87 -17.95
N GLU A 19 -14.08 -7.97 -16.63
CA GLU A 19 -15.03 -7.34 -15.73
C GLU A 19 -15.02 -5.81 -15.80
N VAL A 20 -13.84 -5.22 -16.03
CA VAL A 20 -13.67 -3.75 -16.09
C VAL A 20 -14.12 -3.22 -17.45
N ILE A 21 -13.84 -3.94 -18.54
CA ILE A 21 -14.25 -3.53 -19.88
C ILE A 21 -15.76 -3.67 -20.08
N GLU A 22 -16.40 -4.67 -19.45
CA GLU A 22 -17.85 -4.81 -19.47
C GLU A 22 -18.54 -3.63 -18.77
N ALA A 23 -18.11 -3.26 -17.56
CA ALA A 23 -18.65 -2.10 -16.84
C ALA A 23 -18.47 -0.80 -17.64
N LEU A 24 -17.32 -0.64 -18.32
CA LEU A 24 -17.06 0.51 -19.18
C LEU A 24 -18.00 0.53 -20.41
N ARG A 25 -18.23 -0.62 -21.06
CA ARG A 25 -19.14 -0.75 -22.20
C ARG A 25 -20.60 -0.49 -21.83
N GLN A 26 -20.99 -0.88 -20.63
CA GLN A 26 -22.32 -0.60 -20.08
C GLN A 26 -22.50 0.86 -19.63
N GLY A 27 -21.45 1.69 -19.68
CA GLY A 27 -21.49 3.09 -19.26
C GLY A 27 -21.59 3.29 -17.74
N GLN A 28 -21.29 2.25 -16.96
CA GLN A 28 -21.36 2.30 -15.49
C GLN A 28 -20.14 3.00 -14.87
N ILE A 29 -19.03 3.06 -15.61
CA ILE A 29 -17.78 3.66 -15.15
C ILE A 29 -17.11 4.44 -16.27
N GLU A 30 -16.51 5.57 -15.94
CA GLU A 30 -15.77 6.38 -16.90
C GLU A 30 -14.40 5.78 -17.23
N TYR A 31 -13.89 6.08 -18.43
CA TYR A 31 -12.63 5.57 -18.97
C TYR A 31 -11.45 5.68 -18.00
N THR A 32 -11.23 6.84 -17.41
CA THR A 32 -10.07 7.09 -16.52
C THR A 32 -10.17 6.29 -15.22
N LYS A 33 -11.39 6.13 -14.69
CA LYS A 33 -11.68 5.32 -13.51
C LYS A 33 -11.45 3.83 -13.81
N ALA A 34 -11.96 3.33 -14.93
CA ALA A 34 -11.74 1.97 -15.40
C ALA A 34 -10.24 1.65 -15.56
N GLN A 35 -9.48 2.56 -16.17
CA GLN A 35 -8.03 2.41 -16.30
C GLN A 35 -7.30 2.37 -14.96
N ALA A 36 -7.74 3.15 -13.96
CA ALA A 36 -7.13 3.13 -12.64
C ALA A 36 -7.35 1.78 -11.95
N ILE A 37 -8.57 1.25 -12.00
CA ILE A 37 -8.96 -0.04 -11.40
C ILE A 37 -8.24 -1.21 -12.08
N ALA A 38 -8.11 -1.19 -13.40
CA ALA A 38 -7.41 -2.22 -14.17
C ALA A 38 -5.93 -2.39 -13.82
N ARG A 39 -5.29 -1.39 -13.20
CA ARG A 39 -3.90 -1.49 -12.72
C ARG A 39 -3.74 -2.39 -11.50
N LEU A 40 -4.84 -2.84 -10.88
CA LEU A 40 -4.80 -3.75 -9.74
C LEU A 40 -4.68 -5.19 -10.25
N LYS A 41 -3.57 -5.86 -9.87
CA LYS A 41 -3.27 -7.23 -10.34
C LYS A 41 -4.18 -8.27 -9.70
N ASP A 42 -4.51 -8.08 -8.43
CA ASP A 42 -5.40 -8.97 -7.68
C ASP A 42 -6.82 -8.89 -8.23
N THR A 43 -7.34 -10.01 -8.73
CA THR A 43 -8.67 -10.09 -9.33
C THR A 43 -9.80 -9.85 -8.33
N GLN A 44 -9.70 -10.40 -7.11
CA GLN A 44 -10.76 -10.23 -6.12
C GLN A 44 -10.82 -8.79 -5.62
N ALA A 45 -9.66 -8.21 -5.31
CA ALA A 45 -9.60 -6.82 -4.86
C ALA A 45 -10.04 -5.85 -5.97
N ARG A 46 -9.76 -6.17 -7.24
CA ARG A 46 -10.20 -5.39 -8.40
C ARG A 46 -11.70 -5.45 -8.60
N GLN A 47 -12.32 -6.63 -8.51
CA GLN A 47 -13.77 -6.78 -8.61
C GLN A 47 -14.49 -6.05 -7.46
N ALA A 48 -14.00 -6.17 -6.23
CA ALA A 48 -14.57 -5.47 -5.08
C ALA A 48 -14.51 -3.94 -5.26
N LEU A 49 -13.35 -3.42 -5.68
CA LEU A 49 -13.18 -1.99 -5.94
C LEU A 49 -14.04 -1.49 -7.11
N LEU A 50 -14.19 -2.30 -8.17
CA LEU A 50 -15.07 -1.98 -9.30
C LEU A 50 -16.53 -1.86 -8.84
N PHE A 51 -17.00 -2.80 -8.02
CA PHE A 51 -18.34 -2.77 -7.47
C PHE A 51 -18.56 -1.54 -6.58
N GLU A 52 -17.65 -1.28 -5.64
CA GLU A 52 -17.67 -0.09 -4.76
C GLU A 52 -17.68 1.21 -5.59
N ALA A 53 -16.83 1.29 -6.62
CA ALA A 53 -16.75 2.45 -7.51
C ALA A 53 -18.06 2.75 -8.26
N ILE A 54 -18.79 1.70 -8.67
CA ILE A 54 -20.08 1.85 -9.36
C ILE A 54 -21.19 2.22 -8.37
N GLN A 55 -21.25 1.53 -7.22
CA GLN A 55 -22.32 1.75 -6.23
C GLN A 55 -22.23 3.12 -5.55
N GLU A 56 -21.02 3.53 -5.17
CA GLU A 56 -20.79 4.78 -4.45
C GLU A 56 -20.45 5.95 -5.39
N ASN A 57 -20.42 5.70 -6.72
CA ASN A 57 -20.01 6.66 -7.74
C ASN A 57 -18.67 7.35 -7.41
N LEU A 58 -17.67 6.55 -7.01
CA LEU A 58 -16.40 7.06 -6.53
C LEU A 58 -15.71 7.95 -7.58
N SER A 59 -15.12 9.04 -7.12
CA SER A 59 -14.25 9.88 -7.93
C SER A 59 -12.94 9.15 -8.24
N LEU A 60 -12.25 9.61 -9.29
CA LEU A 60 -10.92 9.08 -9.65
C LEU A 60 -9.93 9.19 -8.48
N LYS A 61 -10.03 10.25 -7.67
CA LYS A 61 -9.18 10.46 -6.50
C LYS A 61 -9.44 9.42 -5.41
N GLU A 62 -10.71 9.13 -5.12
CA GLU A 62 -11.09 8.12 -4.12
C GLU A 62 -10.66 6.72 -4.55
N ILE A 63 -10.84 6.38 -5.82
CA ILE A 63 -10.35 5.10 -6.38
C ILE A 63 -8.83 4.97 -6.19
N LEU A 64 -8.07 6.02 -6.51
CA LEU A 64 -6.61 6.02 -6.32
C LEU A 64 -6.22 5.89 -4.85
N GLU A 65 -6.93 6.54 -3.93
CA GLU A 65 -6.72 6.40 -2.50
C GLU A 65 -7.04 4.98 -2.01
N ARG A 66 -8.14 4.37 -2.47
CA ARG A 66 -8.51 2.99 -2.12
C ARG A 66 -7.46 1.99 -2.61
N ILE A 67 -6.96 2.17 -3.84
CA ILE A 67 -5.84 1.37 -4.38
C ILE A 67 -4.58 1.58 -3.55
N ARG A 68 -4.27 2.81 -3.11
CA ARG A 68 -3.13 3.07 -2.22
C ARG A 68 -3.30 2.38 -0.87
N LEU A 69 -4.49 2.38 -0.29
CA LEU A 69 -4.77 1.70 0.98
C LEU A 69 -4.68 0.17 0.86
N GLN A 70 -5.09 -0.41 -0.27
CA GLN A 70 -4.93 -1.84 -0.55
C GLN A 70 -3.49 -2.24 -0.89
N ARG A 71 -2.71 -1.34 -1.51
CA ARG A 71 -1.29 -1.54 -1.84
C ARG A 71 -0.33 -1.24 -0.70
N LYS A 72 -0.74 -0.39 0.25
CA LYS A 72 -0.12 -0.43 1.57
C LYS A 72 -0.26 -1.89 1.98
N PRO A 73 0.85 -2.61 2.20
CA PRO A 73 0.75 -3.90 2.83
C PRO A 73 -0.18 -3.67 4.01
N GLN A 74 -1.25 -4.46 4.14
CA GLN A 74 -1.70 -4.75 5.48
C GLN A 74 -0.40 -4.97 6.25
N GLU A 75 -0.15 -4.12 7.23
CA GLU A 75 0.94 -4.32 8.16
C GLU A 75 0.65 -5.69 8.75
N LYS A 76 1.21 -6.74 8.12
CA LYS A 76 1.45 -8.02 8.76
C LYS A 76 2.03 -7.58 10.10
N PRO A 77 1.45 -8.01 11.24
CA PRO A 77 1.82 -7.49 12.55
C PRO A 77 3.33 -7.40 12.55
N GLN A 78 3.84 -6.17 12.56
CA GLN A 78 5.23 -5.90 12.20
C GLN A 78 6.05 -6.89 12.99
N SER A 79 6.75 -7.81 12.30
CA SER A 79 7.47 -8.86 12.99
C SER A 79 8.30 -8.21 14.08
N LEU A 80 8.43 -8.81 15.27
CA LEU A 80 9.20 -8.19 16.36
C LEU A 80 10.58 -7.73 15.87
N LYS A 81 11.15 -8.41 14.87
CA LYS A 81 12.37 -8.02 14.14
C LYS A 81 12.27 -6.67 13.41
N THR A 82 11.15 -6.36 12.76
CA THR A 82 10.90 -5.09 12.07
C THR A 82 10.74 -3.95 13.07
N LEU A 83 9.94 -4.13 14.11
CA LEU A 83 9.77 -3.16 15.20
C LEU A 83 11.11 -2.87 15.89
N PHE A 84 11.88 -3.93 16.18
CA PHE A 84 13.22 -3.79 16.74
C PHE A 84 14.15 -3.01 15.80
N LYS A 85 14.15 -3.31 14.50
CA LYS A 85 14.99 -2.62 13.51
C LYS A 85 14.64 -1.13 13.39
N GLU A 86 13.36 -0.79 13.35
CA GLU A 86 12.90 0.60 13.31
C GLU A 86 13.24 1.35 14.60
N THR A 87 13.04 0.70 15.75
CA THR A 87 13.33 1.27 17.06
C THR A 87 14.83 1.49 17.24
N SER A 88 15.68 0.53 16.87
CA SER A 88 17.15 0.66 16.88
C SER A 88 17.62 1.81 15.97
N ASN A 89 17.07 1.93 14.77
CA ASN A 89 17.41 3.03 13.86
C ASN A 89 17.01 4.41 14.42
N ARG A 90 15.86 4.51 15.10
CA ARG A 90 15.42 5.74 15.77
C ARG A 90 16.30 6.05 16.98
N LEU A 91 16.69 5.02 17.72
CA LEU A 91 17.57 5.11 18.87
C LEU A 91 18.94 5.66 18.44
N GLN A 92 19.56 5.11 17.40
CA GLN A 92 20.85 5.61 16.89
C GLN A 92 20.85 7.08 16.48
N LYS A 93 19.72 7.60 15.99
CA LYS A 93 19.59 8.99 15.50
C LYS A 93 19.13 9.98 16.58
N ALA A 94 18.70 9.49 17.73
CA ALA A 94 18.07 10.34 18.74
C ALA A 94 19.10 10.96 19.68
N LYS A 95 18.93 12.24 20.02
CA LYS A 95 19.82 13.01 20.91
C LYS A 95 19.79 12.55 22.39
N PHE A 96 19.13 11.43 22.69
CA PHE A 96 19.06 10.94 24.07
C PHE A 96 20.37 10.28 24.51
N TRP A 97 21.33 10.05 23.59
CA TRP A 97 22.71 9.67 23.90
C TRP A 97 23.44 10.74 24.72
N ASP A 98 22.96 11.98 24.75
CA ASP A 98 23.59 13.05 25.54
C ASP A 98 23.11 13.06 27.01
N ASN A 99 22.13 12.21 27.37
CA ASN A 99 21.56 12.15 28.73
C ASN A 99 22.02 10.88 29.49
N PRO A 100 22.83 11.02 30.56
CA PRO A 100 23.37 9.89 31.31
C PRO A 100 22.31 9.03 32.02
N GLU A 101 21.18 9.61 32.45
CA GLU A 101 20.10 8.83 33.10
C GLU A 101 19.43 7.86 32.10
N LYS A 102 19.23 8.31 30.85
CA LYS A 102 18.61 7.49 29.80
C LYS A 102 19.56 6.43 29.28
N GLN A 103 20.86 6.69 29.29
CA GLN A 103 21.89 5.69 28.97
C GLN A 103 21.90 4.53 29.97
N GLN A 104 21.82 4.82 31.28
CA GLN A 104 21.78 3.78 32.31
C GLN A 104 20.55 2.87 32.18
N VAL A 105 19.39 3.46 31.85
CA VAL A 105 18.16 2.69 31.60
C VAL A 105 18.31 1.82 30.35
N LEU A 106 18.92 2.33 29.28
CA LEU A 106 19.17 1.57 28.06
C LEU A 106 20.15 0.41 28.31
N GLU A 107 21.22 0.64 29.07
CA GLU A 107 22.20 -0.39 29.43
C GLU A 107 21.55 -1.53 30.21
N LYS A 108 20.67 -1.21 31.17
CA LYS A 108 19.91 -2.22 31.91
C LYS A 108 19.00 -3.05 31.00
N LEU A 109 18.31 -2.41 30.06
CA LEU A 109 17.45 -3.10 29.09
C LEU A 109 18.26 -3.98 28.14
N LEU A 110 19.43 -3.53 27.67
CA LEU A 110 20.32 -4.32 26.83
C LEU A 110 20.83 -5.57 27.56
N LYS A 111 21.23 -5.44 28.83
CA LYS A 111 21.63 -6.60 29.66
C LYS A 111 20.50 -7.61 29.82
N GLN A 112 19.25 -7.15 29.94
CA GLN A 112 18.09 -8.05 29.97
C GLN A 112 17.87 -8.75 28.63
N MET A 113 18.11 -8.07 27.50
CA MET A 113 18.04 -8.71 26.18
C MET A 113 19.16 -9.73 25.96
N GLU A 114 20.38 -9.45 26.42
CA GLU A 114 21.51 -10.40 26.36
C GLU A 114 21.26 -11.63 27.23
N ALA A 115 20.68 -11.48 28.43
CA ALA A 115 20.31 -12.60 29.28
C ALA A 115 19.31 -13.54 28.60
N LEU A 116 18.30 -12.98 27.92
CA LEU A 116 17.32 -13.76 27.15
C LEU A 116 17.94 -14.51 25.96
N LEU A 117 19.02 -13.97 25.38
CA LEU A 117 19.77 -14.64 24.29
C LEU A 117 20.73 -15.72 24.81
N ALA A 118 21.12 -15.66 26.07
CA ALA A 118 21.98 -16.66 26.71
C ALA A 118 21.20 -17.85 27.29
N GLU A 119 19.87 -17.73 27.40
CA GLU A 119 18.94 -18.79 27.82
C GLU A 119 18.38 -19.62 26.64
N GLU A 120 18.74 -19.28 25.39
CA GLU A 120 18.57 -20.12 24.17
C GLU A 120 19.82 -20.96 23.88
#